data_AF-F9HB03-F1
#
_entry.id   AF-F9HB03-F1
#
_cell.length_a   1.000
_cell.length_b   1.000
_cell.length_c   1.000
_cell.angle_alpha   90.00
_cell.angle_beta   90.00
_cell.angle_gamma   90.00
#
_symmetry.space_group_name_H-M   'P 1'
#
loop_
_entity.id
_entity.type
_entity.pdbx_description
1 polymer ?
#
loop_
_entity_poly.entity_id
_entity_poly.type
_entity_poly.pdbx_seq_one_letter_code
_entity_poly.pdbx_strand_id
1 'polypeptide(L)' 'MAAFSSCSKITVKEDLWEAGQALKVLAFADLRYLDNKAFWEAVKYEPYPREIDICNKEES' A
#
# COMPACT_ATOMS: atom_id res chain seq x y z
N MET A 1 -21.71 14.97 -14.89
CA MET A 1 -21.81 14.20 -13.63
C MET A 1 -20.66 13.23 -13.64
N ALA A 2 -19.66 13.42 -12.78
CA ALA A 2 -18.52 12.50 -12.73
C ALA A 2 -19.04 11.12 -12.33
N ALA A 3 -18.87 10.13 -13.21
CA ALA A 3 -19.11 8.75 -12.87
C ALA A 3 -18.20 8.44 -11.68
N PHE A 4 -18.80 8.20 -10.52
CA PHE A 4 -18.10 7.61 -9.39
C PHE A 4 -17.71 6.21 -9.88
N SER A 5 -16.54 6.11 -10.51
CA SER A 5 -15.89 4.86 -10.87
C SER A 5 -15.96 4.02 -9.61
N SER A 6 -16.74 2.93 -9.65
CA SER A 6 -16.93 2.01 -8.55
C SER A 6 -15.67 1.17 -8.38
N CYS A 7 -14.55 1.84 -8.15
CA CYS A 7 -13.31 1.21 -7.74
C CYS A 7 -13.63 0.45 -6.46
N SER A 8 -13.50 -0.86 -6.55
CA SER A 8 -13.94 -1.87 -5.62
C SER A 8 -13.66 -1.45 -4.16
N LYS A 9 -14.63 -1.67 -3.27
CA LYS A 9 -14.39 -1.52 -1.82
C LYS A 9 -13.14 -2.31 -1.46
N ILE A 10 -12.14 -1.61 -0.90
CA ILE A 10 -10.91 -2.22 -0.36
C ILE A 10 -11.34 -3.36 0.57
N THR A 11 -10.78 -4.55 0.34
CA THR A 11 -11.05 -5.70 1.20
C THR A 11 -10.41 -5.49 2.57
N VAL A 12 -10.96 -6.11 3.63
CA VAL A 12 -10.37 -6.02 4.98
C VAL A 12 -8.90 -6.44 4.99
N LYS A 13 -8.49 -7.37 4.13
CA LYS A 13 -7.10 -7.82 4.02
C LYS A 13 -6.18 -6.74 3.42
N GLU A 14 -6.65 -6.05 2.38
CA GLU A 14 -5.93 -4.93 1.79
C GLU A 14 -5.82 -3.77 2.79
N ASP A 15 -6.90 -3.43 3.48
CA ASP A 15 -6.90 -2.38 4.51
C ASP A 15 -5.90 -2.68 5.65
N LEU A 16 -5.90 -3.92 6.14
CA LEU A 16 -4.93 -4.38 7.14
C LEU A 16 -3.49 -4.39 6.61
N TRP A 17 -3.30 -4.68 5.32
CA TRP A 17 -1.98 -4.63 4.70
C TRP A 17 -1.46 -3.19 4.64
N GLU A 18 -2.27 -2.26 4.14
CA GLU A 18 -1.93 -0.83 4.08
C GLU A 18 -1.66 -0.27 5.50
N ALA A 19 -2.49 -0.64 6.47
CA ALA A 19 -2.26 -0.29 7.88
C ALA A 19 -0.92 -0.86 8.39
N GLY A 20 -0.57 -2.09 7.99
CA GLY A 20 0.71 -2.72 8.30
C GLY A 20 1.91 -1.95 7.72
N GLN A 21 1.81 -1.49 6.48
CA GLN A 21 2.86 -0.66 5.86
C GLN A 21 3.05 0.68 6.60
N ALA A 22 1.96 1.34 7.00
CA ALA A 22 2.04 2.54 7.82
C ALA A 22 2.68 2.27 9.19
N LEU A 23 2.37 1.12 9.80
CA LEU A 23 2.94 0.72 11.08
C LEU A 23 4.45 0.42 10.98
N LYS A 24 4.97 -0.09 9.85
CA LYS A 24 6.41 -0.28 9.63
C LYS A 24 7.18 1.04 9.81
N VAL A 25 6.64 2.16 9.33
CA VAL A 25 7.27 3.49 9.48
C VAL A 25 7.45 3.85 10.95
N LEU A 26 6.46 3.54 11.78
CA LEU A 26 6.51 3.78 13.22
C LEU A 26 7.45 2.80 13.92
N ALA A 27 7.42 1.52 13.54
CA ALA A 27 8.25 0.47 14.14
C ALA A 27 9.76 0.69 13.90
N PHE A 28 10.13 1.26 12.75
CA PHE A 28 11.52 1.57 12.41
C PHE A 28 11.90 3.03 12.68
N ALA A 29 11.08 3.80 13.41
CA ALA A 29 11.34 5.23 13.65
C ALA A 29 12.72 5.50 14.29
N ASP A 30 13.22 4.59 15.11
CA ASP A 30 14.57 4.70 15.71
C ASP A 30 15.69 4.67 14.66
N LEU A 31 15.55 3.85 13.62
CA LEU A 31 16.53 3.76 12.53
C LEU A 31 16.66 5.08 11.75
N ARG A 32 15.61 5.91 11.75
CA ARG A 32 15.65 7.22 11.08
C ARG A 32 16.82 8.10 11.54
N TYR A 33 17.22 7.96 12.80
CA TYR A 33 18.30 8.75 13.42
C TYR A 33 19.65 8.02 13.43
N LEU A 34 19.64 6.68 13.42
CA LEU A 34 20.87 5.86 13.47
C LEU A 34 21.43 5.58 12.08
N ASP A 35 20.58 5.17 11.14
CA ASP A 35 20.95 4.85 9.76
C ASP A 35 19.77 5.16 8.83
N ASN A 36 19.84 6.35 8.23
CA ASN A 36 18.80 6.84 7.34
C ASN A 36 18.58 5.94 6.12
N LYS A 37 19.65 5.31 5.61
CA LYS A 37 19.57 4.45 4.43
C LYS A 37 18.85 3.15 4.77
N ALA A 38 19.23 2.52 5.89
CA ALA A 38 18.57 1.32 6.39
C ALA A 38 17.09 1.58 6.74
N PHE A 39 16.77 2.75 7.28
CA PHE A 39 15.39 3.16 7.52
C PHE A 39 14.54 3.11 6.25
N TRP A 40 14.94 3.82 5.20
CA TRP A 40 14.17 3.87 3.95
C TRP A 40 14.09 2.52 3.23
N GLU A 41 15.09 1.66 3.38
CA GLU A 41 15.05 0.29 2.88
C GLU A 41 14.03 -0.56 3.65
N ALA A 42 14.00 -0.45 4.98
CA ALA A 42 13.07 -1.19 5.84
C ALA A 42 11.61 -0.74 5.72
N VAL A 43 11.36 0.56 5.50
CA VAL A 43 10.00 1.12 5.36
C VAL A 43 9.55 1.21 3.90
N LYS A 44 10.29 0.61 2.98
CA LYS A 44 9.97 0.64 1.55
C LYS A 44 8.56 0.10 1.33
N TYR A 45 7.76 0.88 0.62
CA TYR A 45 6.37 0.53 0.34
C TYR A 45 6.29 -0.73 -0.53
N GLU A 46 5.45 -1.66 -0.09
CA GLU A 46 5.12 -2.90 -0.81
C GLU A 46 3.61 -2.93 -1.04
N PRO A 47 3.14 -2.86 -2.29
CA PRO A 47 1.71 -2.91 -2.57
C PRO A 47 1.15 -4.28 -2.19
N TYR A 48 -0.12 -4.33 -1.77
CA TYR A 48 -0.80 -5.60 -1.52
C TYR A 48 -0.71 -6.48 -2.78
N PRO A 49 -0.31 -7.76 -2.65
CA PRO A 49 -0.23 -8.68 -3.78
C PRO A 49 -1.63 -8.97 -4.31
N ARG A 50 -2.09 -8.16 -5.26
CA ARG A 50 -3.25 -8.45 -6.08
C ARG A 50 -2.81 -9.35 -7.23
N GLU A 51 -3.47 -10.49 -7.38
CA GLU A 51 -3.64 -11.05 -8.73
C GLU A 51 -4.31 -9.93 -9.55
N ILE A 52 -3.80 -9.63 -10.75
CA ILE A 52 -4.33 -8.55 -11.58
C ILE A 52 -5.76 -8.91 -11.97
N ASP A 53 -6.72 -8.58 -11.11
CA ASP A 53 -8.14 -8.62 -11.43
C ASP A 53 -8.42 -7.44 -12.35
N ILE A 54 -8.22 -7.71 -13.63
CA ILE A 54 -8.89 -7.22 -14.83
C ILE A 54 -9.99 -6.16 -14.58
N CYS A 55 -9.63 -4.97 -14.08
CA CYS A 55 -10.43 -3.76 -14.32
C CYS A 55 -10.13 -3.15 -15.71
N ASN A 56 -9.29 -3.81 -16.52
CA ASN A 56 -9.02 -3.48 -17.92
C ASN A 56 -9.72 -4.46 -18.89
N LYS A 57 -10.97 -4.85 -18.59
CA LYS A 57 -11.88 -5.29 -19.65
C LYS A 57 -12.92 -4.18 -19.78
N GLU A 58 -13.07 -3.71 -21.01
CA GLU A 58 -14.01 -2.67 -21.42
C GLU A 58 -13.51 -1.24 -21.22
N GLU A 59 -12.44 -0.88 -21.93
CA GLU A 59 -12.50 0.34 -22.74
C GLU A 59 -11.61 0.22 -23.98
N SER A 60 -12.28 -0.18 -25.06
CA SER A 60 -11.99 -0.01 -26.49
C SER A 60 -11.24 -1.10 -27.28
#